data_AF-A0AAJ2NS35-F1
#
_entry.id   AF-A0AAJ2NS35-F1
#
_cell.length_a   1.000
_cell.length_b   1.000
_cell.length_c   1.000
_cell.angle_alpha   90.00
_cell.angle_beta   90.00
_cell.angle_gamma   90.00
#
_symmetry.space_group_name_H-M   'P 1'
#
loop_
_entity.id
_entity.type
_entity.pdbx_description
1 polymer ?
#
loop_
_entity_poly.entity_id
_entity_poly.type
_entity_poly.pdbx_seq_one_letter_code
_entity_poly.pdbx_strand_id
1 'polypeptide(L)' 'GLLALEPSQFWINPDCGLKTRGMEETVRALENMVTATHLVRDRLAVKN' A
#
# COMPACT_ATOMS: atom_id res chain seq x y z
N GLY A 1 2.87 10.36 4.86
CA GLY A 1 2.90 9.77 3.51
C GLY A 1 4.04 10.39 2.72
N LEU A 2 4.03 10.26 1.39
CA LEU A 2 5.14 10.69 0.53
C LEU A 2 5.41 12.22 0.50
N LEU A 3 4.56 13.03 1.13
CA LEU A 3 4.81 14.46 1.34
C LEU A 3 5.71 14.75 2.56
N ALA A 4 5.95 13.75 3.41
CA ALA A 4 6.66 13.90 4.69
C ALA A 4 7.80 12.89 4.90
N LEU A 5 7.81 11.77 4.17
CA LEU A 5 8.82 10.72 4.26
C LEU A 5 9.33 10.39 2.86
N GLU A 6 10.63 10.12 2.75
CA GLU A 6 11.20 9.62 1.50
C GLU A 6 10.59 8.27 1.11
N PRO A 7 10.44 7.97 -0.19
CA PRO A 7 9.85 6.71 -0.65
C PRO A 7 10.54 5.47 -0.05
N SER A 8 11.85 5.51 0.17
CA SER A 8 12.63 4.41 0.77
C SER A 8 12.35 4.19 2.26
N GLN A 9 11.78 5.18 2.95
CA GLN A 9 11.44 5.12 4.37
C GLN A 9 9.96 4.78 4.62
N PHE A 10 9.13 4.73 3.58
CA PHE A 10 7.69 4.60 3.70
C PHE A 10 7.20 3.18 3.38
N TRP A 11 6.52 2.56 4.34
CA TRP A 11 5.88 1.24 4.17
C TRP A 11 4.37 1.38 4.02
N ILE A 12 3.77 0.47 3.25
CA ILE A 12 2.33 0.37 3.06
C ILE A 12 1.85 -0.88 3.80
N ASN A 13 0.97 -0.69 4.77
CA ASN A 13 0.38 -1.77 5.57
C ASN A 13 -1.01 -1.36 6.07
N PRO A 14 -1.85 -2.31 6.50
CA PRO A 14 -3.09 -2.01 7.21
C PRO A 14 -2.82 -1.32 8.56
N ASP A 15 -3.82 -0.63 9.09
CA ASP A 15 -3.73 0.07 10.39
C ASP A 15 -3.46 -0.89 11.57
N CYS A 16 -4.00 -2.11 11.52
CA CYS A 16 -3.85 -3.10 12.57
C CYS A 16 -4.00 -4.55 12.05
N GLY A 17 -3.93 -5.52 12.97
CA GLY A 17 -4.15 -6.93 12.64
C GLY A 17 -5.56 -7.20 12.13
N LEU A 18 -5.68 -8.12 11.17
CA LEU A 18 -6.92 -8.38 10.42
C LEU A 18 -7.86 -9.41 11.09
N LYS A 19 -7.62 -9.75 12.37
CA LYS A 19 -8.33 -10.84 13.09
C LYS A 19 -9.85 -10.71 13.07
N THR A 20 -10.37 -9.49 12.97
CA THR A 20 -11.81 -9.17 13.03
C THR A 20 -12.44 -8.94 11.64
N ARG A 21 -11.70 -9.18 10.55
CA ARG A 21 -12.16 -9.01 9.17
C ARG A 21 -12.56 -10.34 8.55
N GLY A 22 -13.47 -10.30 7.59
CA GLY A 22 -13.82 -11.46 6.77
C GLY A 22 -12.74 -11.76 5.74
N MET A 23 -12.64 -13.01 5.28
CA MET A 23 -11.62 -13.42 4.29
C MET A 23 -11.77 -12.66 2.97
N GLU A 24 -12.98 -12.63 2.41
CA GLU A 24 -13.26 -12.02 1.11
C GLU A 24 -13.00 -10.50 1.12
N GLU A 25 -13.39 -9.82 2.20
CA GLU A 25 -13.07 -8.41 2.44
C GLU A 25 -11.56 -8.20 2.54
N THR A 26 -10.88 -9.04 3.32
CA THR A 26 -9.44 -8.95 3.57
C THR A 26 -8.65 -9.09 2.27
N VAL A 27 -8.94 -10.13 1.48
CA VAL A 27 -8.23 -10.41 0.22
C VAL A 27 -8.41 -9.23 -0.73
N ARG A 28 -9.65 -8.77 -0.97
CA ARG A 28 -9.90 -7.62 -1.85
C ARG A 28 -9.19 -6.35 -1.39
N ALA A 29 -9.22 -6.05 -0.09
CA ALA A 29 -8.57 -4.86 0.45
C ALA A 29 -7.04 -4.90 0.25
N LEU A 30 -6.43 -6.06 0.48
CA LEU A 30 -5.00 -6.25 0.30
C LEU A 30 -4.59 -6.21 -1.19
N GLU A 31 -5.38 -6.81 -2.09
CA GLU A 31 -5.18 -6.72 -3.54
C GLU A 31 -5.19 -5.26 -4.02
N ASN A 32 -6.15 -4.47 -3.55
CA ASN A 32 -6.23 -3.04 -3.85
C ASN A 32 -5.01 -2.27 -3.31
N MET A 33 -4.57 -2.58 -2.09
CA MET A 33 -3.41 -1.96 -1.46
C MET A 33 -2.12 -2.22 -2.23
N VAL A 34 -1.91 -3.48 -2.67
CA VAL A 34 -0.76 -3.86 -3.48
C VAL A 34 -0.82 -3.21 -4.86
N THR A 35 -2.00 -3.19 -5.49
CA THR A 35 -2.21 -2.53 -6.79
C THR A 35 -1.87 -1.04 -6.73
N ALA A 36 -2.38 -0.33 -5.72
CA ALA A 36 -2.07 1.08 -5.50
C ALA A 36 -0.56 1.31 -5.26
N THR A 37 0.09 0.40 -4.53
CA THR A 37 1.53 0.44 -4.28
C THR A 37 2.32 0.35 -5.59
N HIS A 38 1.96 -0.58 -6.49
CA HIS A 38 2.61 -0.70 -7.80
C HIS A 38 2.43 0.56 -8.65
N LEU A 39 1.20 1.08 -8.76
CA LEU A 39 0.90 2.30 -9.53
C LEU A 39 1.74 3.51 -9.07
N VAL A 40 1.92 3.67 -7.76
CA VAL A 40 2.74 4.76 -7.21
C VAL A 40 4.23 4.51 -7.48
N ARG A 41 4.71 3.28 -7.31
CA ARG A 41 6.11 2.92 -7.59
C ARG A 41 6.48 3.16 -9.06
N ASP A 42 5.62 2.77 -9.99
CA ASP A 42 5.83 3.00 -11.42
C ASP A 42 5.92 4.50 -11.72
N ARG A 43 5.04 5.30 -11.11
CA ARG A 43 5.06 6.76 -11.26
C ARG A 43 6.34 7.40 -10.70
N LEU A 44 6.88 6.88 -9.61
CA LEU A 44 8.13 7.37 -9.02
C LEU A 44 9.36 6.94 -9.84
N ALA A 45 9.35 5.75 -10.43
CA ALA A 45 10.43 5.26 -11.29
C ALA A 45 10.57 6.09 -12.58
N VAL A 46 9.46 6.57 -13.17
CA VAL A 46 9.47 7.42 -14.36
C VAL A 46 9.92 8.87 -14.07
N LYS A 47 9.87 9.30 -12.81
CA LYS A 47 10.26 10.66 -12.40
C LYS A 47 11.77 10.83 -12.14
N ASN A 48 12.53 9.74 -12.13
CA ASN A 48 13.98 9.75 -11.86
C ASN A 48 14.80 9.66 -13.14
#